data_AF-A0A9P7EG48-F1
#
_entry.id   AF-A0A9P7EG48-F1
#
_cell.length_a   1.000
_cell.length_b   1.000
_cell.length_c   1.000
_cell.angle_alpha   90.00
_cell.angle_beta   90.00
_cell.angle_gamma   90.00
#
_symmetry.space_group_name_H-M   'P 1'
#
loop_
_entity.id
_entity.type
_entity.pdbx_description
1 polymer ?
#
loop_
_entity_poly.entity_id
_entity_poly.type
_entity_poly.pdbx_seq_one_letter_code
_entity_poly.pdbx_strand_id
1 'polypeptide(L)' 'IWQQNLNNSRTAQESLLNGPTALRWDILTLQECCSNKLCNTRSTRKWHTVYPT' A
#
# COMPACT_ATOMS: atom_id res chain seq x y z
N ILE A 1 -8.17 9.21 -6.41
CA ILE A 1 -8.00 7.89 -5.74
C ILE A 1 -7.36 6.95 -6.75
N TRP A 2 -6.31 6.21 -6.36
CA TRP A 2 -5.68 5.17 -7.18
C TRP A 2 -5.90 3.79 -6.58
N GLN A 3 -6.20 2.79 -7.42
CA GLN A 3 -6.40 1.41 -6.99
C GLN A 3 -5.40 0.47 -7.66
N GLN A 4 -4.83 -0.45 -6.89
CA GLN A 4 -3.93 -1.46 -7.42
C GLN A 4 -3.96 -2.78 -6.62
N ASN A 5 -3.92 -3.90 -7.34
CA ASN A 5 -3.62 -5.21 -6.77
C ASN A 5 -2.08 -5.41 -6.77
N LEU A 6 -1.53 -5.80 -5.62
CA LEU A 6 -0.09 -5.95 -5.42
C LEU A 6 0.40 -7.41 -5.51
N ASN A 7 -0.49 -8.38 -5.69
CA ASN A 7 -0.18 -9.81 -5.81
C ASN A 7 0.79 -10.32 -4.72
N ASN A 8 0.55 -9.89 -3.47
CA ASN A 8 1.35 -10.16 -2.27
C ASN A 8 2.85 -9.78 -2.40
N SER A 9 3.20 -8.92 -3.36
CA SER A 9 4.58 -8.54 -3.64
C SER A 9 5.04 -7.40 -2.73
N ARG A 10 5.96 -7.73 -1.83
CA ARG A 10 6.63 -6.74 -0.96
C ARG A 10 7.32 -5.64 -1.77
N THR A 11 8.04 -6.03 -2.82
CA THR A 11 8.80 -5.09 -3.66
C THR A 11 7.87 -4.13 -4.40
N ALA A 12 6.74 -4.64 -4.91
CA ALA A 12 5.74 -3.79 -5.57
C ALA A 12 5.13 -2.77 -4.60
N GLN A 13 4.83 -3.19 -3.36
CA GLN A 13 4.30 -2.29 -2.33
C GLN A 13 5.32 -1.21 -1.93
N GLU A 14 6.57 -1.59 -1.67
CA GLU A 14 7.63 -0.64 -1.32
C GLU A 14 7.91 0.32 -2.48
N SER A 15 7.92 -0.15 -3.72
CA SER A 15 8.08 0.69 -4.91
C SER A 15 6.90 1.67 -5.10
N LEU A 16 5.66 1.21 -4.91
CA LEU A 16 4.47 2.05 -5.03
C LEU A 16 4.46 3.17 -3.98
N LEU A 17 4.68 2.83 -2.71
CA LEU A 17 4.57 3.78 -1.59
C LEU A 17 5.69 4.84 -1.58
N ASN A 18 6.86 4.53 -2.16
CA ASN A 18 7.99 5.45 -2.27
C ASN A 18 8.12 6.06 -3.67
N GLY A 19 7.27 5.65 -4.61
CA GLY A 19 7.35 6.04 -6.01
C GLY A 19 6.56 7.31 -6.34
N PRO A 20 6.68 7.79 -7.58
CA PRO A 20 5.96 8.98 -8.04
C PRO A 20 4.43 8.80 -8.04
N THR A 21 3.94 7.57 -8.15
CA THR A 21 2.51 7.27 -8.06
C THR A 21 1.95 7.69 -6.71
N ALA A 22 2.64 7.38 -5.60
CA ALA A 22 2.21 7.82 -4.27
C ALA A 22 2.17 9.35 -4.13
N LEU A 23 3.04 10.09 -4.83
CA LEU A 23 3.03 11.56 -4.79
C LEU A 23 1.87 12.19 -5.58
N ARG A 24 1.26 11.43 -6.50
CA ARG A 24 0.23 11.95 -7.41
C ARG A 24 -1.19 11.79 -6.87
N TRP A 25 -1.39 10.98 -5.83
CA TRP A 25 -2.71 10.60 -5.35
C TRP A 25 -2.80 10.77 -3.84
N ASP A 26 -3.93 11.28 -3.35
CA ASP A 26 -4.16 11.45 -1.91
C ASP A 26 -4.56 10.15 -1.19
N ILE A 27 -5.15 9.20 -1.94
CA ILE A 27 -5.66 7.93 -1.43
C ILE A 27 -5.24 6.80 -2.37
N LEU A 28 -4.67 5.74 -1.78
CA LEU A 28 -4.32 4.49 -2.42
C LEU A 28 -5.20 3.36 -1.88
N THR A 29 -5.91 2.64 -2.74
CA THR A 29 -6.65 1.43 -2.39
C THR A 29 -5.87 0.21 -2.86
N LEU A 30 -5.46 -0.65 -1.93
CA LEU A 30 -4.56 -1.77 -2.19
C LEU A 30 -5.26 -3.11 -1.96
N GLN A 31 -5.19 -4.00 -2.93
CA GLN A 31 -5.64 -5.38 -2.83
C GLN A 31 -4.44 -6.33 -2.84
N GLU A 32 -4.55 -7.47 -2.15
CA GLU A 32 -3.47 -8.46 -2.00
C GLU A 32 -2.14 -7.83 -1.60
N CYS A 33 -2.19 -6.90 -0.63
CA CYS A 33 -0.99 -6.26 -0.13
C CYS A 33 -0.14 -7.22 0.70
N CYS A 34 1.17 -7.00 0.70
CA CYS A 34 2.10 -7.77 1.52
C CYS A 34 1.86 -7.44 3.00
N SER A 35 1.37 -8.44 3.74
CA SER A 35 1.09 -8.34 5.17
C SER A 35 2.16 -9.05 6.00
N ASN A 36 2.33 -8.60 7.24
CA ASN A 36 3.22 -9.26 8.20
C ASN A 36 2.51 -10.42 8.92
N LYS A 37 3.20 -11.08 9.85
CA LYS A 37 2.65 -12.21 10.63
C LYS A 37 1.40 -11.87 11.47
N LEU A 38 1.12 -10.59 11.67
CA LEU A 38 -0.05 -10.08 12.40
C LEU A 38 -1.14 -9.58 11.42
N CYS A 39 -1.07 -9.96 10.15
CA CYS A 39 -1.97 -9.52 9.08
C CYS A 39 -1.98 -8.01 8.83
N ASN A 40 -0.96 -7.28 9.32
CA ASN A 40 -0.85 -5.84 9.08
C ASN A 40 -0.12 -5.55 7.77
N THR A 41 -0.69 -4.68 6.95
CA THR A 41 -0.04 -4.08 5.79
C THR A 41 1.09 -3.15 6.24
N ARG A 42 2.21 -3.17 5.50
CA ARG A 42 3.32 -2.24 5.76
C ARG A 42 3.04 -0.86 5.15
N SER A 43 3.18 0.17 5.97
CA SER A 43 3.09 1.58 5.55
C SER A 43 4.44 2.29 5.68
N THR A 44 4.51 3.53 5.21
CA THR A 44 5.62 4.46 5.46
C THR A 44 5.17 5.59 6.38
N ARG A 45 6.10 6.43 6.87
CA ARG A 45 5.76 7.56 7.76
C ARG A 45 4.80 8.59 7.13
N LYS A 46 4.68 8.61 5.79
CA LYS A 46 3.80 9.53 5.06
C LYS A 46 2.38 8.99 4.88
N TRP A 47 2.18 7.69 5.07
CA TRP A 47 0.92 7.02 4.76
C TRP A 47 0.31 6.41 6.03
N HIS A 48 -0.98 6.58 6.20
CA HIS A 48 -1.75 5.90 7.24
C HIS A 48 -2.61 4.80 6.60
N THR A 49 -2.45 3.56 7.07
CA THR A 49 -3.26 2.44 6.58
C THR A 49 -4.56 2.38 7.36
N VAL A 50 -5.68 2.35 6.64
CA VAL A 50 -7.01 2.12 7.19
C VAL A 50 -7.55 0.83 6.58
N TYR A 51 -8.09 -0.06 7.42
CA TYR A 51 -8.73 -1.29 6.98
C TYR A 51 -10.23 -1.07 6.83
N PRO A 52 -10.87 -1.63 5.78
CA PRO A 52 -12.32 -1.62 5.67
C PRO A 52 -12.94 -2.46 6.81
N THR A 53 -14.09 -1.99 7.32
CA THR A 53 -14.96 -2.73 8.25
C THR A 53 -15.91 -3.67 7.52
#